data_AF-X6FJG7-F1
#
_entry.id   AF-X6FJG7-F1
#
_cell.length_a   1.000
_cell.length_b   1.000
_cell.length_c   1.000
_cell.angle_alpha   90.00
_cell.angle_beta   90.00
_cell.angle_gamma   90.00
#
_symmetry.space_group_name_H-M   'P 1'
#
loop_
_entity.id
_entity.type
_entity.pdbx_description
1 polymer ?
#
loop_
_entity_poly.entity_id
_entity_poly.type
_entity_poly.pdbx_seq_one_letter_code
_entity_poly.pdbx_strand_id
1 'polypeptide(L)'
;MWEVAVLHALASFGTLRSEEPLPSGRRPDAVFDNNDLRFTADITTVSDEGLDDKNPFFDLSELIEKEKNRLGLPIGGLDLRVKSKDHRSARGVQTVLRLPPRKRLSEFVRDEIVPQLRDQMRASEKVLRIAIDTDDVGLEITIDPEKSPFSGGGFASYDAPTIKDRNPLFNAMKPKAEQLRGAEGITGVIVCDGDCAAFSDRGAYSNYISATAIAQEFLRQYSSIDFVLLLSIKETRRTWMQIEPPERRVHHLLVVRRGFHSQDQLSALFTAVVGKLPKPVMMPVNGALRARESGYHLGHHGGLEMRGGKIRISSRELMEIMAGLRTIEDNGAMNVGGNRKEQPHANPAKNVFLWNLQRGQLPVTVEVIKTGEDDSDDWIEFEFGDRDPAISPLK
;
A
#
# COMPACT_ATOMS: atom_id res chain seq x y z
N MET A 1 -5.03 -9.38 -8.07
CA MET A 1 -6.32 -9.08 -7.42
C MET A 1 -7.17 -8.11 -8.24
N TRP A 2 -6.62 -6.98 -8.71
CA TRP A 2 -7.33 -6.03 -9.58
C TRP A 2 -7.99 -6.63 -10.82
N GLU A 3 -7.28 -7.48 -11.56
CA GLU A 3 -7.79 -8.11 -12.77
C GLU A 3 -9.11 -8.85 -12.54
N VAL A 4 -9.14 -9.75 -11.54
CA VAL A 4 -10.35 -10.49 -11.16
C VAL A 4 -11.50 -9.55 -10.78
N ALA A 5 -11.22 -8.48 -10.02
CA ALA A 5 -12.25 -7.51 -9.64
C ALA A 5 -12.82 -6.77 -10.85
N VAL A 6 -11.96 -6.35 -11.78
CA VAL A 6 -12.36 -5.68 -13.03
C VAL A 6 -13.18 -6.62 -13.92
N LEU A 7 -12.74 -7.86 -14.11
CA LEU A 7 -13.46 -8.86 -14.90
C LEU A 7 -14.84 -9.16 -14.27
N HIS A 8 -14.89 -9.36 -12.94
CA HIS A 8 -16.15 -9.57 -12.23
C HIS A 8 -17.13 -8.40 -12.42
N ALA A 9 -16.65 -7.16 -12.28
CA ALA A 9 -17.48 -5.98 -12.47
C ALA A 9 -17.94 -5.82 -13.92
N LEU A 10 -17.08 -6.08 -14.91
CA LEU A 10 -17.44 -6.06 -16.33
C LEU A 10 -18.50 -7.10 -16.68
N ALA A 11 -18.40 -8.31 -16.14
CA ALA A 11 -19.37 -9.39 -16.38
C ALA A 11 -20.80 -9.03 -15.91
N SER A 12 -20.96 -8.03 -15.06
CA SER A 12 -22.28 -7.54 -14.61
C SER A 12 -23.00 -6.66 -15.65
N PHE A 13 -22.31 -6.23 -16.72
CA PHE A 13 -22.84 -5.26 -17.69
C PHE A 13 -22.86 -5.77 -19.14
N GLY A 14 -22.52 -7.04 -19.36
CA GLY A 14 -22.48 -7.63 -20.69
C GLY A 14 -21.91 -9.04 -20.67
N THR A 15 -21.72 -9.60 -21.86
CA THR A 15 -21.01 -10.86 -22.06
C THR A 15 -19.51 -10.59 -21.99
N LEU A 16 -18.84 -11.21 -21.02
CA LEU A 16 -17.40 -11.16 -20.87
C LEU A 16 -16.79 -12.54 -21.16
N ARG A 17 -15.79 -12.57 -22.04
CA ARG A 17 -14.94 -13.74 -22.29
C ARG A 17 -13.53 -13.41 -21.85
N SER A 18 -13.00 -14.23 -20.95
CA SER A 18 -11.65 -14.06 -20.40
C SER A 18 -10.64 -14.88 -21.21
N GLU A 19 -9.47 -14.31 -21.49
CA GLU A 19 -8.37 -14.98 -22.18
C GLU A 19 -8.75 -15.62 -23.54
N GLU A 20 -9.73 -15.04 -24.25
CA GLU A 20 -10.15 -15.54 -25.56
C GLU A 20 -9.00 -15.33 -26.58
N PRO A 21 -8.49 -16.40 -27.23
CA PRO A 21 -7.34 -16.27 -28.09
C PRO A 21 -7.68 -15.48 -29.36
N LEU A 22 -6.86 -14.49 -29.66
CA LEU A 22 -6.85 -13.80 -30.94
C LEU A 22 -6.35 -14.75 -32.06
N PRO A 23 -6.59 -14.42 -33.35
CA PRO A 23 -6.00 -15.19 -34.46
C PRO A 23 -4.48 -15.32 -34.40
N SER A 24 -3.81 -14.39 -33.70
CA SER A 24 -2.36 -14.43 -33.45
C SER A 24 -1.92 -15.40 -32.34
N GLY A 25 -2.85 -16.06 -31.65
CA GLY A 25 -2.61 -16.93 -30.50
C GLY A 25 -2.43 -16.19 -29.16
N ARG A 26 -2.36 -14.86 -29.18
CA ARG A 26 -2.34 -14.02 -27.96
C ARG A 26 -3.69 -14.08 -27.24
N ARG A 27 -3.67 -13.93 -25.92
CA ARG A 27 -4.84 -14.07 -25.05
C ARG A 27 -5.01 -12.79 -24.23
N PRO A 28 -5.74 -11.79 -24.73
CA PRO A 28 -6.08 -10.61 -23.95
C PRO A 28 -6.97 -10.98 -22.77
N ASP A 29 -6.84 -10.24 -21.68
CA ASP A 29 -7.56 -10.55 -20.43
C ASP A 29 -9.09 -10.46 -20.59
N ALA A 30 -9.60 -9.54 -21.42
CA ALA A 30 -11.04 -9.29 -21.58
C ALA A 30 -11.47 -9.11 -23.04
N VAL A 31 -12.50 -9.86 -23.44
CA VAL A 31 -13.35 -9.58 -24.61
C VAL A 31 -14.76 -9.32 -24.13
N PHE A 32 -15.21 -8.07 -24.23
CA PHE A 32 -16.48 -7.59 -23.70
C PHE A 32 -17.45 -7.23 -24.82
N ASP A 33 -18.73 -7.57 -24.63
CA ASP A 33 -19.83 -7.22 -25.54
C ASP A 33 -21.14 -7.03 -24.76
N ASN A 34 -21.79 -5.87 -24.90
CA ASN A 34 -23.13 -5.61 -24.36
C ASN A 34 -24.16 -5.20 -25.42
N ASN A 35 -23.95 -5.57 -26.68
CA ASN A 35 -24.69 -5.16 -27.88
C ASN A 35 -24.53 -3.69 -28.29
N ASP A 36 -24.31 -2.78 -27.33
CA ASP A 36 -24.07 -1.36 -27.60
C ASP A 36 -22.58 -1.07 -27.87
N LEU A 37 -21.70 -1.80 -27.19
CA LEU A 37 -20.27 -1.63 -27.21
C LEU A 37 -19.59 -3.00 -27.17
N ARG A 38 -18.60 -3.17 -28.06
CA ARG A 38 -17.71 -4.33 -28.07
C ARG A 38 -16.27 -3.88 -28.05
N PHE A 39 -15.48 -4.41 -27.11
CA PHE A 39 -14.05 -4.11 -27.04
C PHE A 39 -13.23 -5.31 -26.58
N THR A 40 -11.94 -5.27 -26.90
CA THR A 40 -10.91 -6.17 -26.38
C THR A 40 -9.96 -5.35 -25.53
N ALA A 41 -9.69 -5.80 -24.31
CA ALA A 41 -8.80 -5.12 -23.39
C ALA A 41 -7.87 -6.06 -22.66
N ASP A 42 -6.77 -5.49 -22.23
CA ASP A 42 -5.78 -6.17 -21.40
C ASP A 42 -5.54 -5.34 -20.14
N ILE A 43 -5.37 -6.01 -19.02
CA ILE A 43 -5.36 -5.44 -17.68
C ILE A 43 -3.94 -5.52 -17.12
N THR A 44 -3.50 -4.45 -16.47
CA THR A 44 -2.21 -4.44 -15.79
C THR A 44 -2.30 -3.71 -14.46
N THR A 45 -1.46 -4.10 -13.51
CA THR A 45 -1.27 -3.38 -12.25
C THR A 45 0.11 -2.77 -12.23
N VAL A 46 0.24 -1.51 -11.81
CA VAL A 46 1.49 -0.74 -11.87
C VAL A 46 1.95 -0.37 -10.46
N SER A 47 3.22 -0.61 -10.18
CA SER A 47 3.90 -0.16 -8.96
C SER A 47 5.24 0.49 -9.29
N ASP A 48 5.80 1.21 -8.32
CA ASP A 48 7.15 1.76 -8.42
C ASP A 48 8.26 0.80 -7.98
N GLU A 49 7.95 -0.49 -7.76
CA GLU A 49 8.90 -1.50 -7.25
C GLU A 49 10.19 -1.59 -8.06
N GLY A 50 10.10 -1.48 -9.40
CA GLY A 50 11.28 -1.46 -10.26
C GLY A 50 12.14 -0.19 -10.16
N LEU A 51 11.58 0.92 -9.65
CA LEU A 51 12.33 2.11 -9.26
C LEU A 51 12.91 1.94 -7.86
N ASP A 52 12.17 1.34 -6.93
CA ASP A 52 12.63 1.07 -5.56
C ASP A 52 13.84 0.13 -5.54
N ASP A 53 13.85 -0.87 -6.42
CA ASP A 53 15.01 -1.76 -6.64
C ASP A 53 16.30 -1.00 -6.99
N LYS A 54 16.17 0.15 -7.67
CA LYS A 54 17.28 1.02 -8.06
C LYS A 54 17.58 2.10 -7.03
N ASN A 55 16.66 2.34 -6.11
CA ASN A 55 16.74 3.36 -5.07
C ASN A 55 16.45 2.73 -3.70
N PRO A 56 17.29 1.78 -3.23
CA PRO A 56 16.97 0.88 -2.11
C PRO A 56 17.16 1.56 -0.74
N PHE A 57 16.47 2.67 -0.53
CA PHE A 57 16.55 3.47 0.70
C PHE A 57 16.08 2.68 1.93
N PHE A 58 14.92 2.02 1.83
CA PHE A 58 14.34 1.29 2.96
C PHE A 58 15.20 0.09 3.36
N ASP A 59 15.74 -0.66 2.40
CA ASP A 59 16.71 -1.75 2.67
C ASP A 59 17.96 -1.23 3.40
N LEU A 60 18.52 -0.10 2.94
CA LEU A 60 19.67 0.50 3.60
C LEU A 60 19.34 0.95 5.03
N SER A 61 18.18 1.59 5.22
CA SER A 61 17.73 2.03 6.54
C SER A 61 17.56 0.85 7.50
N GLU A 62 16.97 -0.25 7.04
CA GLU A 62 16.80 -1.47 7.83
C GLU A 62 18.14 -2.11 8.21
N LEU A 63 19.09 -2.18 7.27
CA LEU A 63 20.42 -2.72 7.52
C LEU A 63 21.20 -1.87 8.55
N ILE A 64 21.11 -0.54 8.46
CA ILE A 64 21.73 0.37 9.43
C ILE A 64 21.07 0.22 10.80
N GLU A 65 19.74 0.15 10.87
CA GLU A 65 19.00 -0.08 12.12
C GLU A 65 19.40 -1.41 12.77
N LYS A 66 19.52 -2.48 11.97
CA LYS A 66 19.95 -3.79 12.46
C LYS A 66 21.35 -3.76 13.06
N GLU A 67 22.31 -3.12 12.41
CA GLU A 67 23.68 -3.00 12.93
C GLU A 67 23.76 -2.03 14.10
N LYS A 68 23.00 -0.93 14.11
CA LYS A 68 22.83 -0.02 15.26
C LYS A 68 22.41 -0.81 16.50
N ASN A 69 21.36 -1.64 16.37
CA ASN A 69 20.86 -2.47 17.46
C ASN A 69 21.89 -3.51 17.90
N ARG A 70 22.64 -4.10 16.96
CA ARG A 70 23.73 -5.05 17.27
C ARG A 70 24.89 -4.40 18.03
N LEU A 71 25.15 -3.12 17.79
CA LEU A 71 26.16 -2.33 18.51
C LEU A 71 25.66 -1.86 19.90
N GLY A 72 24.42 -2.16 20.28
CA GLY A 72 23.85 -1.76 21.56
C GLY A 72 23.48 -0.27 21.64
N LEU A 73 23.34 0.39 20.49
CA LEU A 73 22.87 1.77 20.42
C LEU A 73 21.34 1.83 20.62
N PRO A 74 20.79 2.97 21.09
CA PRO A 74 19.36 3.10 21.38
C PRO A 74 18.46 2.84 20.17
N ILE A 75 17.22 2.41 20.42
CA ILE A 75 16.25 2.02 19.39
C ILE A 75 15.93 3.17 18.43
N GLY A 76 15.88 4.41 18.91
CA GLY A 76 15.63 5.62 18.12
C GLY A 76 16.86 6.47 17.85
N GLY A 77 16.63 7.65 17.25
CA GLY A 77 17.65 8.69 17.09
C GLY A 77 18.46 8.63 15.80
N LEU A 78 18.20 7.64 14.93
CA LEU A 78 18.77 7.61 13.58
C LEU A 78 18.10 8.65 12.68
N ASP A 79 18.88 9.48 11.98
CA ASP A 79 18.46 10.31 10.86
C ASP A 79 19.34 9.95 9.65
N LEU A 80 18.74 9.33 8.63
CA LEU A 80 19.38 8.95 7.38
C LEU A 80 18.98 9.91 6.25
N ARG A 81 19.92 10.73 5.76
CA ARG A 81 19.73 11.59 4.59
C ARG A 81 20.47 11.04 3.41
N VAL A 82 19.77 10.91 2.29
CA VAL A 82 20.34 10.42 1.03
C VAL A 82 20.30 11.52 -0.01
N LYS A 83 21.47 11.84 -0.57
CA LYS A 83 21.61 12.79 -1.66
C LYS A 83 21.14 12.15 -2.97
N SER A 84 20.72 12.98 -3.91
CA SER A 84 20.31 12.55 -5.24
C SER A 84 21.21 13.13 -6.33
N LYS A 85 21.10 12.58 -7.53
CA LYS A 85 21.65 13.13 -8.77
C LYS A 85 20.59 13.18 -9.86
N ASP A 86 20.67 14.21 -10.70
CA ASP A 86 19.85 14.34 -11.89
C ASP A 86 20.48 13.59 -13.06
N HIS A 87 19.76 12.62 -13.61
CA HIS A 87 20.08 12.03 -14.90
C HIS A 87 19.36 12.80 -16.02
N ARG A 88 20.12 13.64 -16.74
CA ARG A 88 19.59 14.46 -17.84
C ARG A 88 19.67 13.71 -19.16
N SER A 89 18.58 13.76 -19.92
CA SER A 89 18.48 13.20 -21.28
C SER A 89 17.76 14.18 -22.20
N ALA A 90 17.81 13.94 -23.52
CA ALA A 90 17.02 14.71 -24.48
C ALA A 90 15.50 14.68 -24.21
N ARG A 91 15.01 13.68 -23.46
CA ARG A 91 13.60 13.51 -23.12
C ARG A 91 13.19 14.18 -21.80
N GLY A 92 14.15 14.64 -21.00
CA GLY A 92 13.91 15.27 -19.70
C GLY A 92 14.90 14.82 -18.63
N VAL A 93 14.57 15.14 -17.38
CA VAL A 93 15.43 14.93 -16.20
C VAL A 93 14.81 13.89 -15.28
N GLN A 94 15.58 12.88 -14.87
CA GLN A 94 15.16 11.87 -13.89
C GLN A 94 16.01 11.99 -12.63
N THR A 95 15.37 12.09 -11.47
CA THR A 95 16.04 12.03 -10.17
C THR A 95 16.41 10.59 -9.84
N VAL A 96 17.64 10.35 -9.38
CA VAL A 96 18.11 9.04 -8.89
C VAL A 96 18.83 9.25 -7.56
N LEU A 97 18.60 8.37 -6.59
CA LEU A 97 19.31 8.41 -5.32
C LEU A 97 20.76 7.96 -5.49
N ARG A 98 21.68 8.63 -4.80
CA ARG A 98 23.10 8.25 -4.75
C ARG A 98 23.28 7.17 -3.68
N LEU A 99 22.90 5.94 -4.04
CA LEU A 99 22.95 4.76 -3.19
C LEU A 99 23.77 3.65 -3.85
N PRO A 100 24.46 2.80 -3.05
CA PRO A 100 25.02 1.57 -3.57
C PRO A 100 23.91 0.67 -4.16
N PRO A 101 24.22 -0.17 -5.15
CA PRO A 101 23.26 -1.15 -5.67
C PRO A 101 22.74 -2.07 -4.56
N ARG A 102 21.45 -2.46 -4.62
CA ARG A 102 20.79 -3.29 -3.59
C ARG A 102 21.61 -4.51 -3.16
N LYS A 103 22.23 -5.21 -4.13
CA LYS A 103 23.07 -6.40 -3.89
C LYS A 103 24.35 -6.13 -3.08
N ARG A 104 24.82 -4.88 -3.02
CA ARG A 104 26.03 -4.47 -2.30
C ARG A 104 25.74 -3.76 -0.98
N LEU A 105 24.47 -3.51 -0.63
CA LEU A 105 24.15 -2.76 0.59
C LEU A 105 24.69 -3.44 1.86
N SER A 106 24.56 -4.75 2.00
CA SER A 106 25.04 -5.47 3.18
C SER A 106 26.56 -5.39 3.34
N GLU A 107 27.29 -5.52 2.23
CA GLU A 107 28.76 -5.33 2.19
C GLU A 107 29.10 -3.89 2.58
N PHE A 108 28.47 -2.92 1.92
CA PHE A 108 28.68 -1.51 2.15
C PHE A 108 28.43 -1.10 3.61
N VAL A 109 27.33 -1.54 4.22
CA VAL A 109 27.04 -1.23 5.63
C VAL A 109 28.12 -1.84 6.55
N ARG A 110 28.49 -3.09 6.33
CA ARG A 110 29.49 -3.79 7.16
C ARG A 110 30.89 -3.18 7.04
N ASP A 111 31.27 -2.80 5.83
CA ASP A 111 32.66 -2.46 5.50
C ASP A 111 32.92 -0.94 5.54
N GLU A 112 31.90 -0.10 5.30
CA GLU A 112 32.05 1.36 5.28
C GLU A 112 31.36 2.04 6.48
N ILE A 113 30.15 1.61 6.86
CA ILE A 113 29.36 2.29 7.91
C ILE A 113 29.75 1.81 9.31
N VAL A 114 29.71 0.49 9.55
CA VAL A 114 29.94 -0.11 10.87
C VAL A 114 31.30 0.24 11.47
N PRO A 115 32.43 0.24 10.72
CA PRO A 115 33.73 0.60 11.28
C PRO A 115 33.75 2.03 11.80
N GLN A 116 33.18 2.99 11.04
CA GLN A 116 33.11 4.39 11.45
C GLN A 116 32.25 4.59 12.71
N LEU A 117 31.15 3.86 12.84
CA LEU A 117 30.35 3.87 14.08
C LEU A 117 31.16 3.35 15.26
N ARG A 118 31.88 2.23 15.09
CA ARG A 118 32.70 1.64 16.15
C ARG A 118 33.84 2.56 16.58
N ASP A 119 34.47 3.25 15.65
CA ASP A 119 35.58 4.17 15.96
C ASP A 119 35.08 5.36 16.79
N GLN A 120 33.94 5.94 16.42
CA GLN A 120 33.31 7.02 17.20
C GLN A 120 32.82 6.54 18.57
N MET A 121 32.28 5.32 18.67
CA MET A 121 31.92 4.72 19.97
C MET A 121 33.15 4.51 20.87
N ARG A 122 34.29 4.08 20.30
CA ARG A 122 35.56 3.96 21.06
C ARG A 122 36.07 5.32 21.53
N ALA A 123 35.86 6.36 20.73
CA ALA A 123 36.13 7.74 21.10
C ALA A 123 35.12 8.31 22.13
N SER A 124 34.10 7.54 22.52
CA SER A 124 33.03 7.96 23.44
C SER A 124 32.26 9.19 22.94
N GLU A 125 32.09 9.31 21.62
CA GLU A 125 31.28 10.35 21.00
C GLU A 125 29.82 10.22 21.42
N LYS A 126 29.20 11.34 21.81
CA LYS A 126 27.78 11.37 22.21
C LYS A 126 26.83 11.26 21.02
N VAL A 127 27.24 11.80 19.88
CA VAL A 127 26.44 11.82 18.64
C VAL A 127 27.31 11.25 17.53
N LEU A 128 26.88 10.14 16.94
CA LEU A 128 27.63 9.49 15.87
C LEU A 128 27.23 10.11 14.53
N ARG A 129 28.22 10.53 13.73
CA ARG A 129 28.00 11.15 12.43
C ARG A 129 28.85 10.47 11.36
N ILE A 130 28.22 10.09 10.26
CA ILE A 130 28.90 9.58 9.07
C ILE A 130 28.46 10.41 7.88
N ALA A 131 29.43 10.93 7.13
CA ALA A 131 29.21 11.65 5.89
C ALA A 131 30.02 10.97 4.77
N ILE A 132 29.32 10.45 3.77
CA ILE A 132 29.92 9.83 2.58
C ILE A 132 29.40 10.61 1.38
N ASP A 133 30.29 11.28 0.65
CA ASP A 133 29.93 12.10 -0.51
C ASP A 133 30.88 11.79 -1.68
N THR A 134 30.51 10.77 -2.47
CA THR A 134 31.21 10.31 -3.68
C THR A 134 30.23 10.28 -4.86
N ASP A 135 30.65 10.39 -6.11
CA ASP A 135 29.73 10.49 -7.27
C ASP A 135 28.60 9.43 -7.32
N ASP A 136 28.83 8.25 -6.73
CA ASP A 136 27.86 7.16 -6.66
C ASP A 136 27.12 7.03 -5.32
N VAL A 137 27.72 7.47 -4.20
CA VAL A 137 27.12 7.34 -2.86
C VAL A 137 27.11 8.68 -2.15
N GLY A 138 25.93 9.12 -1.70
CA GLY A 138 25.73 10.38 -0.99
C GLY A 138 24.86 10.18 0.24
N LEU A 139 25.49 10.01 1.40
CA LEU A 139 24.84 9.67 2.66
C LEU A 139 25.28 10.62 3.77
N GLU A 140 24.32 11.06 4.57
CA GLU A 140 24.56 11.68 5.87
C GLU A 140 23.76 10.89 6.90
N ILE A 141 24.46 10.27 7.84
CA ILE A 141 23.89 9.46 8.91
C ILE A 141 24.20 10.17 10.22
N THR A 142 23.17 10.45 10.99
CA THR A 142 23.31 10.93 12.37
C THR A 142 22.61 9.95 13.29
N ILE A 143 23.27 9.52 14.36
CA ILE A 143 22.66 8.78 15.46
C ILE A 143 22.79 9.64 16.71
N ASP A 144 21.68 10.27 17.09
CA ASP A 144 21.57 11.11 18.28
C ASP A 144 20.49 10.54 19.21
N PRO A 145 20.88 9.82 20.27
CA PRO A 145 19.96 9.15 21.15
C PRO A 145 19.14 10.10 22.04
N GLU A 146 19.53 11.37 22.16
CA GLU A 146 18.81 12.38 22.95
C GLU A 146 17.78 13.15 22.11
N LYS A 147 17.93 13.15 20.77
CA LYS A 147 17.11 13.97 19.87
C LYS A 147 15.70 13.44 19.65
N SER A 148 15.53 12.13 19.57
CA SER A 148 14.23 11.52 19.24
C SER A 148 14.16 10.05 19.66
N PRO A 149 13.03 9.59 20.24
CA PRO A 149 12.79 8.17 20.46
C PRO A 149 12.49 7.42 19.15
N PHE A 150 12.31 8.15 18.03
CA PHE A 150 12.04 7.60 16.70
C PHE A 150 13.24 7.80 15.78
N SER A 151 13.42 6.83 14.88
CA SER A 151 14.32 6.94 13.74
C SER A 151 13.57 7.53 12.53
N GLY A 152 14.31 8.22 11.67
CA GLY A 152 13.77 8.86 10.49
C GLY A 152 14.83 9.06 9.42
N GLY A 153 14.44 9.79 8.38
CA GLY A 153 15.31 10.08 7.27
C GLY A 153 14.58 10.79 6.15
N GLY A 154 15.29 11.02 5.06
CA GLY A 154 14.70 11.62 3.87
C GLY A 154 15.60 11.53 2.66
N PHE A 155 14.94 11.55 1.50
CA PHE A 155 15.56 11.50 0.19
C PHE A 155 14.72 12.32 -0.80
N ALA A 156 15.33 12.72 -1.91
CA ALA A 156 14.60 13.40 -2.98
C ALA A 156 13.65 12.42 -3.69
N SER A 157 12.41 12.84 -3.97
CA SER A 157 11.44 12.02 -4.71
C SER A 157 12.02 11.62 -6.08
N TYR A 158 12.14 10.31 -6.29
CA TYR A 158 12.63 9.68 -7.52
C TYR A 158 11.52 9.00 -8.32
N ASP A 159 10.37 8.79 -7.68
CA ASP A 159 9.18 8.09 -8.15
C ASP A 159 8.22 9.00 -8.92
N ALA A 160 8.26 10.31 -8.66
CA ALA A 160 7.43 11.29 -9.35
C ALA A 160 7.77 11.36 -10.86
N PRO A 161 6.82 11.10 -11.76
CA PRO A 161 7.10 11.10 -13.20
C PRO A 161 7.45 12.49 -13.72
N THR A 162 8.58 12.61 -14.41
CA THR A 162 9.06 13.85 -15.06
C THR A 162 9.27 13.69 -16.57
N ILE A 163 9.15 12.46 -17.09
CA ILE A 163 9.27 12.11 -18.52
C ILE A 163 8.06 11.25 -18.92
N LYS A 164 7.33 11.66 -19.97
CA LYS A 164 6.02 11.06 -20.35
C LYS A 164 6.10 9.58 -20.71
N ASP A 165 7.19 9.16 -21.34
CA ASP A 165 7.37 7.81 -21.90
C ASP A 165 8.44 6.98 -21.18
N ARG A 166 8.98 7.49 -20.06
CA ARG A 166 10.00 6.83 -19.24
C ARG A 166 9.60 6.84 -17.77
N ASN A 167 8.54 6.12 -17.46
CA ASN A 167 8.00 5.94 -16.12
C ASN A 167 7.31 4.57 -16.00
N PRO A 168 7.07 4.07 -14.77
CA PRO A 168 6.45 2.76 -14.56
C PRO A 168 5.09 2.59 -15.26
N LEU A 169 4.24 3.62 -15.22
CA LEU A 169 2.93 3.60 -15.89
C LEU A 169 3.04 3.36 -17.41
N PHE A 170 3.87 4.12 -18.12
CA PHE A 170 4.08 3.94 -19.55
C PHE A 170 4.69 2.56 -19.88
N ASN A 171 5.70 2.16 -19.09
CA ASN A 171 6.39 0.89 -19.29
C ASN A 171 5.48 -0.33 -19.09
N ALA A 172 4.51 -0.24 -18.17
CA ALA A 172 3.54 -1.30 -17.93
C ALA A 172 2.51 -1.43 -19.05
N MET A 173 2.09 -0.32 -19.68
CA MET A 173 1.13 -0.35 -20.79
C MET A 173 1.74 -0.89 -22.10
N LYS A 174 3.03 -0.67 -22.33
CA LYS A 174 3.75 -1.11 -23.54
C LYS A 174 3.59 -2.61 -23.89
N PRO A 175 3.88 -3.57 -23.00
CA PRO A 175 3.68 -4.98 -23.31
C PRO A 175 2.20 -5.32 -23.54
N LYS A 176 1.26 -4.59 -22.92
CA LYS A 176 -0.18 -4.81 -23.15
C LYS A 176 -0.61 -4.36 -24.55
N ALA A 177 -0.05 -3.27 -25.08
CA ALA A 177 -0.27 -2.91 -26.47
C ALA A 177 0.22 -3.99 -27.45
N GLU A 178 1.35 -4.65 -27.13
CA GLU A 178 1.86 -5.78 -27.91
C GLU A 178 0.95 -7.02 -27.79
N GLN A 179 0.40 -7.27 -26.60
CA GLN A 179 -0.56 -8.35 -26.33
C GLN A 179 -1.84 -8.20 -27.16
N LEU A 180 -2.29 -6.96 -27.35
CA LEU A 180 -3.51 -6.62 -28.06
C LEU A 180 -3.32 -6.50 -29.59
N ARG A 181 -2.11 -6.73 -30.11
CA ARG A 181 -1.84 -6.63 -31.54
C ARG A 181 -2.66 -7.65 -32.33
N GLY A 182 -3.48 -7.14 -33.25
CA GLY A 182 -4.36 -7.93 -34.10
C GLY A 182 -5.75 -8.17 -33.52
N ALA A 183 -6.10 -7.54 -32.40
CA ALA A 183 -7.49 -7.43 -31.97
C ALA A 183 -8.30 -6.61 -32.98
N GLU A 184 -9.56 -6.99 -33.18
CA GLU A 184 -10.50 -6.29 -34.04
C GLU A 184 -11.42 -5.38 -33.20
N GLY A 185 -11.82 -4.25 -33.77
CA GLY A 185 -12.70 -3.30 -33.09
C GLY A 185 -11.99 -2.46 -32.02
N ILE A 186 -12.74 -2.03 -31.02
CA ILE A 186 -12.25 -1.15 -29.97
C ILE A 186 -11.25 -1.92 -29.10
N THR A 187 -10.05 -1.37 -28.95
CA THR A 187 -8.96 -1.98 -28.21
C THR A 187 -8.51 -1.08 -27.07
N GLY A 188 -8.27 -1.62 -25.86
CA GLY A 188 -7.88 -0.77 -24.73
C GLY A 188 -7.00 -1.43 -23.69
N VAL A 189 -6.41 -0.60 -22.84
CA VAL A 189 -5.64 -1.08 -21.67
C VAL A 189 -6.31 -0.58 -20.40
N ILE A 190 -6.58 -1.47 -19.46
CA ILE A 190 -7.04 -1.11 -18.12
C ILE A 190 -5.85 -1.19 -17.18
N VAL A 191 -5.52 -0.06 -16.56
CA VAL A 191 -4.35 0.08 -15.70
C VAL A 191 -4.81 0.35 -14.29
N CYS A 192 -4.37 -0.50 -13.37
CA CYS A 192 -4.74 -0.46 -11.97
C CYS A 192 -3.56 -0.03 -11.11
N ASP A 193 -3.82 0.79 -10.11
CA ASP A 193 -2.82 1.28 -9.16
C ASP A 193 -2.42 0.18 -8.17
N GLY A 194 -1.13 -0.18 -8.19
CA GLY A 194 -0.47 -1.10 -7.27
C GLY A 194 0.57 -0.39 -6.41
N ASP A 195 0.35 0.90 -6.11
CA ASP A 195 1.29 1.84 -5.49
C ASP A 195 2.30 2.42 -6.48
N CYS A 196 1.76 3.13 -7.48
CA CYS A 196 2.56 3.93 -8.40
C CYS A 196 2.30 5.42 -8.20
N ALA A 197 3.36 6.18 -7.96
CA ALA A 197 3.33 7.62 -7.73
C ALA A 197 2.68 8.40 -8.88
N ALA A 198 2.64 7.85 -10.10
CA ALA A 198 1.92 8.45 -11.22
C ALA A 198 0.42 8.65 -10.94
N PHE A 199 -0.19 7.83 -10.08
CA PHE A 199 -1.61 7.93 -9.69
C PHE A 199 -1.88 8.87 -8.51
N SER A 200 -0.81 9.37 -7.87
CA SER A 200 -0.94 10.27 -6.72
C SER A 200 -1.40 11.67 -7.16
N ASP A 201 -2.32 12.28 -6.40
CA ASP A 201 -2.69 13.70 -6.58
C ASP A 201 -1.63 14.61 -5.95
N ARG A 202 -0.37 14.43 -6.33
CA ARG A 202 0.73 15.34 -5.94
C ARG A 202 0.53 16.65 -6.71
N GLY A 203 -0.29 17.54 -6.16
CA GLY A 203 -0.58 18.85 -6.75
C GLY A 203 0.69 19.62 -7.11
N ALA A 204 0.67 20.21 -8.30
CA ALA A 204 1.38 21.43 -8.73
C ALA A 204 2.86 21.64 -8.31
N TYR A 205 3.69 20.60 -8.21
CA TYR A 205 5.13 20.83 -8.44
C TYR A 205 5.35 20.94 -9.95
N SER A 206 6.02 22.02 -10.38
CA SER A 206 5.98 22.53 -11.77
C SER A 206 6.47 21.59 -12.87
N ASN A 207 7.06 20.44 -12.51
CA ASN A 207 7.72 19.53 -13.45
C ASN A 207 7.13 18.10 -13.47
N TYR A 208 6.09 17.81 -12.69
CA TYR A 208 5.48 16.49 -12.67
C TYR A 208 4.49 16.28 -13.81
N ILE A 209 4.48 15.06 -14.33
CA ILE A 209 3.63 14.64 -15.43
C ILE A 209 2.49 13.79 -14.88
N SER A 210 1.27 14.20 -15.15
CA SER A 210 0.07 13.49 -14.71
C SER A 210 -0.09 12.15 -15.42
N ALA A 211 -0.78 11.19 -14.77
CA ALA A 211 -1.16 9.92 -15.38
C ALA A 211 -1.93 10.11 -16.70
N THR A 212 -2.80 11.12 -16.78
CA THR A 212 -3.52 11.47 -18.01
C THR A 212 -2.56 11.87 -19.14
N ALA A 213 -1.55 12.70 -18.87
CA ALA A 213 -0.57 13.10 -19.88
C ALA A 213 0.33 11.92 -20.33
N ILE A 214 0.63 10.99 -19.43
CA ILE A 214 1.34 9.75 -19.74
C ILE A 214 0.48 8.85 -20.64
N ALA A 215 -0.79 8.64 -20.29
CA ALA A 215 -1.72 7.83 -21.08
C ALA A 215 -1.99 8.45 -22.48
N GLN A 216 -2.08 9.77 -22.57
CA GLN A 216 -2.16 10.48 -23.86
C GLN A 216 -0.93 10.26 -24.73
N GLU A 217 0.27 10.33 -24.15
CA GLU A 217 1.51 10.04 -24.89
C GLU A 217 1.59 8.58 -25.33
N PHE A 218 1.12 7.65 -24.50
CA PHE A 218 0.99 6.24 -24.85
C PHE A 218 0.07 6.04 -26.05
N LEU A 219 -1.16 6.58 -26.02
CA LEU A 219 -2.10 6.48 -27.14
C LEU A 219 -1.58 7.17 -28.42
N ARG A 220 -0.74 8.20 -28.29
CA ARG A 220 -0.05 8.83 -29.42
C ARG A 220 0.98 7.91 -30.06
N GLN A 221 1.71 7.12 -29.27
CA GLN A 221 2.73 6.19 -29.77
C GLN A 221 2.14 4.84 -30.23
N TYR A 222 1.02 4.41 -29.65
CA TYR A 222 0.36 3.13 -29.91
C TYR A 222 -1.02 3.36 -30.54
N SER A 223 -1.04 3.69 -31.83
CA SER A 223 -2.27 4.02 -32.57
C SER A 223 -3.25 2.85 -32.74
N SER A 224 -2.85 1.62 -32.40
CA SER A 224 -3.73 0.45 -32.35
C SER A 224 -4.58 0.37 -31.07
N ILE A 225 -4.34 1.25 -30.09
CA ILE A 225 -5.08 1.29 -28.83
C ILE A 225 -6.01 2.50 -28.83
N ASP A 226 -7.29 2.28 -28.55
CA ASP A 226 -8.36 3.30 -28.58
C ASP A 226 -8.52 3.99 -27.22
N PHE A 227 -8.33 3.26 -26.12
CA PHE A 227 -8.51 3.82 -24.78
C PHE A 227 -7.53 3.27 -23.74
N VAL A 228 -7.32 4.06 -22.69
CA VAL A 228 -6.69 3.66 -21.43
C VAL A 228 -7.65 4.01 -20.29
N LEU A 229 -8.01 3.01 -19.48
CA LEU A 229 -8.75 3.22 -18.23
C LEU A 229 -7.77 3.17 -17.07
N LEU A 230 -7.62 4.27 -16.34
CA LEU A 230 -6.76 4.37 -15.17
C LEU A 230 -7.62 4.19 -13.91
N LEU A 231 -7.36 3.16 -13.12
CA LEU A 231 -8.05 2.85 -11.86
C LEU A 231 -7.10 3.08 -10.68
N SER A 232 -7.55 3.86 -9.70
CA SER A 232 -6.81 4.15 -8.46
C SER A 232 -7.74 4.13 -7.26
N ILE A 233 -7.18 4.08 -6.06
CA ILE A 233 -7.95 4.24 -4.83
C ILE A 233 -7.71 5.65 -4.30
N LYS A 234 -8.79 6.39 -4.03
CA LYS A 234 -8.74 7.69 -3.38
C LYS A 234 -9.29 7.58 -1.97
N GLU A 235 -8.60 8.22 -1.04
CA GLU A 235 -8.99 8.32 0.36
C GLU A 235 -9.47 9.74 0.64
N THR A 236 -10.71 9.88 1.12
CA THR A 236 -11.21 11.15 1.63
C THR A 236 -11.07 11.13 3.14
N ARG A 237 -10.14 11.92 3.66
CA ARG A 237 -10.05 12.16 5.10
C ARG A 237 -11.09 13.21 5.46
N ARG A 238 -12.14 12.81 6.17
CA ARG A 238 -12.98 13.77 6.88
C ARG A 238 -12.13 14.28 8.04
N THR A 239 -11.77 15.57 7.97
CA THR A 239 -11.06 16.41 8.96
C THR A 239 -10.26 15.71 10.08
N TRP A 240 -9.05 16.19 10.35
CA TRP A 240 -8.16 15.75 11.44
C TRP A 240 -8.78 15.61 12.86
N MET A 241 -10.00 16.12 13.09
CA MET A 241 -10.76 16.01 14.34
C MET A 241 -11.83 14.90 14.37
N GLN A 242 -12.09 14.19 13.26
CA GLN A 242 -13.04 13.06 13.25
C GLN A 242 -12.31 11.72 13.36
N ILE A 243 -12.77 10.87 14.29
CA ILE A 243 -12.24 9.53 14.60
C ILE A 243 -12.86 8.46 13.68
N GLU A 244 -13.62 8.87 12.66
CA GLU A 244 -14.19 7.91 11.71
C GLU A 244 -13.10 7.37 10.76
N PRO A 245 -13.15 6.07 10.40
CA PRO A 245 -12.27 5.53 9.38
C PRO A 245 -12.39 6.33 8.08
N PRO A 246 -11.27 6.56 7.37
CA PRO A 246 -11.33 7.36 6.15
C PRO A 246 -12.11 6.62 5.06
N GLU A 247 -12.88 7.38 4.29
CA GLU A 247 -13.69 6.82 3.21
C GLU A 247 -12.82 6.56 1.99
N ARG A 248 -12.80 5.31 1.52
CA ARG A 248 -12.01 4.88 0.36
C ARG A 248 -12.93 4.51 -0.78
N ARG A 249 -12.58 4.95 -1.98
CA ARG A 249 -13.33 4.65 -3.20
C ARG A 249 -12.40 4.40 -4.36
N VAL A 250 -12.84 3.53 -5.28
CA VAL A 250 -12.20 3.41 -6.58
C VAL A 250 -12.51 4.67 -7.38
N HIS A 251 -11.45 5.30 -7.87
CA HIS A 251 -11.51 6.44 -8.77
C HIS A 251 -11.00 6.01 -10.14
N HIS A 252 -11.68 6.45 -11.18
CA HIS A 252 -11.33 6.12 -12.56
C HIS A 252 -11.10 7.37 -13.41
N LEU A 253 -10.17 7.27 -14.35
CA LEU A 253 -9.96 8.24 -15.42
C LEU A 253 -9.90 7.51 -16.74
N LEU A 254 -10.80 7.86 -17.66
CA LEU A 254 -10.80 7.36 -19.02
C LEU A 254 -10.03 8.32 -19.92
N VAL A 255 -9.02 7.82 -20.62
CA VAL A 255 -8.28 8.55 -21.65
C VAL A 255 -8.51 7.84 -22.97
N VAL A 256 -9.04 8.55 -23.97
CA VAL A 256 -9.28 8.00 -25.31
C VAL A 256 -8.36 8.63 -26.35
N ARG A 257 -8.15 7.93 -27.46
CA ARG A 257 -7.43 8.45 -28.60
C ARG A 257 -8.17 9.66 -29.17
N ARG A 258 -7.44 10.64 -29.69
CA ARG A 258 -8.03 11.81 -30.36
C ARG A 258 -8.89 11.34 -31.55
N GLY A 259 -10.14 11.81 -31.60
CA GLY A 259 -11.09 11.45 -32.66
C GLY A 259 -11.86 10.15 -32.41
N PHE A 260 -11.74 9.53 -31.24
CA PHE A 260 -12.50 8.34 -30.89
C PHE A 260 -13.99 8.67 -30.68
N HIS A 261 -14.88 7.98 -31.38
CA HIS A 261 -16.31 8.34 -31.48
C HIS A 261 -17.20 7.73 -30.39
N SER A 262 -16.73 6.72 -29.65
CA SER A 262 -17.53 6.02 -28.62
C SER A 262 -17.12 6.38 -27.19
N GLN A 263 -16.58 7.59 -26.98
CA GLN A 263 -16.06 8.02 -25.68
C GLN A 263 -17.17 8.07 -24.61
N ASP A 264 -18.35 8.58 -24.96
CA ASP A 264 -19.45 8.73 -24.01
C ASP A 264 -20.00 7.36 -23.56
N GLN A 265 -20.10 6.40 -24.49
CA GLN A 265 -20.49 5.02 -24.17
C GLN A 265 -19.46 4.34 -23.26
N LEU A 266 -18.16 4.47 -23.56
CA LEU A 266 -17.10 3.94 -22.69
C LEU A 266 -17.13 4.58 -21.31
N SER A 267 -17.32 5.91 -21.25
CA SER A 267 -17.37 6.65 -19.98
C SER A 267 -18.55 6.21 -19.12
N ALA A 268 -19.73 6.04 -19.73
CA ALA A 268 -20.92 5.55 -19.04
C ALA A 268 -20.73 4.11 -18.53
N LEU A 269 -20.20 3.22 -19.37
CA LEU A 269 -19.90 1.85 -18.99
C LEU A 269 -18.91 1.80 -17.82
N PHE A 270 -17.76 2.47 -17.92
CA PHE A 270 -16.75 2.40 -16.86
C PHE A 270 -17.17 3.08 -15.57
N THR A 271 -18.01 4.11 -15.63
CA THR A 271 -18.65 4.67 -14.41
C THR A 271 -19.51 3.60 -13.72
N ALA A 272 -20.31 2.85 -14.48
CA ALA A 272 -21.15 1.79 -13.95
C ALA A 272 -20.34 0.59 -13.43
N VAL A 273 -19.31 0.16 -14.17
CA VAL A 273 -18.35 -0.89 -13.77
C VAL A 273 -17.68 -0.53 -12.45
N VAL A 274 -17.19 0.70 -12.31
CA VAL A 274 -16.56 1.16 -11.06
C VAL A 274 -17.54 1.14 -9.89
N GLY A 275 -18.82 1.44 -10.12
CA GLY A 275 -19.87 1.31 -9.11
C GLY A 275 -20.18 -0.12 -8.67
N LYS A 276 -19.69 -1.15 -9.39
CA LYS A 276 -19.80 -2.57 -9.05
C LYS A 276 -18.51 -3.18 -8.51
N LEU A 277 -17.41 -2.43 -8.48
CA LEU A 277 -16.18 -2.91 -7.87
C LEU A 277 -16.36 -3.03 -6.35
N PRO A 278 -15.72 -4.02 -5.70
CA PRO A 278 -15.69 -4.12 -4.24
C PRO A 278 -15.17 -2.84 -3.60
N LYS A 279 -15.69 -2.52 -2.40
CA LYS A 279 -15.23 -1.33 -1.69
C LYS A 279 -13.79 -1.53 -1.21
N PRO A 280 -12.86 -0.61 -1.54
CA PRO A 280 -11.49 -0.76 -1.08
C PRO A 280 -11.39 -0.60 0.44
N VAL A 281 -10.87 -1.61 1.13
CA VAL A 281 -10.63 -1.54 2.58
C VAL A 281 -9.32 -0.83 2.93
N MET A 282 -8.37 -0.73 1.99
CA MET A 282 -7.05 -0.13 2.21
C MET A 282 -6.49 0.58 0.98
N MET A 283 -5.48 1.43 1.17
CA MET A 283 -4.72 2.06 0.08
C MET A 283 -3.84 1.03 -0.66
N PRO A 284 -3.48 1.27 -1.95
CA PRO A 284 -2.71 0.34 -2.76
C PRO A 284 -1.38 -0.09 -2.12
N VAL A 285 -0.63 0.85 -1.51
CA VAL A 285 0.62 0.55 -0.77
C VAL A 285 0.42 -0.53 0.30
N ASN A 286 -0.65 -0.41 1.09
CA ASN A 286 -0.96 -1.36 2.15
C ASN A 286 -1.46 -2.67 1.56
N GLY A 287 -2.28 -2.61 0.50
CA GLY A 287 -2.78 -3.80 -0.21
C GLY A 287 -1.66 -4.62 -0.82
N ALA A 288 -0.70 -3.97 -1.48
CA ALA A 288 0.46 -4.59 -2.09
C ALA A 288 1.37 -5.24 -1.02
N LEU A 289 1.61 -4.53 0.09
CA LEU A 289 2.38 -5.07 1.21
C LEU A 289 1.71 -6.31 1.81
N ARG A 290 0.40 -6.24 2.10
CA ARG A 290 -0.37 -7.37 2.66
C ARG A 290 -0.47 -8.56 1.70
N ALA A 291 -0.52 -8.33 0.39
CA ALA A 291 -0.55 -9.40 -0.60
C ALA A 291 0.75 -10.21 -0.67
N ARG A 292 1.87 -9.67 -0.15
CA ARG A 292 3.17 -10.35 -0.08
C ARG A 292 3.38 -11.12 1.23
N GLU A 293 2.57 -10.86 2.24
CA GLU A 293 2.67 -11.55 3.52
C GLU A 293 2.17 -12.99 3.38
N SER A 294 2.92 -13.95 3.94
CA SER A 294 2.49 -15.33 4.02
C SER A 294 1.47 -15.51 5.14
N GLY A 295 0.28 -16.02 4.81
CA GLY A 295 -0.76 -16.31 5.79
C GLY A 295 -2.15 -15.94 5.28
N TYR A 296 -3.17 -16.34 6.02
CA TYR A 296 -4.55 -15.94 5.77
C TYR A 296 -4.77 -14.51 6.28
N HIS A 297 -5.60 -13.71 5.58
CA HIS A 297 -5.82 -12.29 5.91
C HIS A 297 -6.11 -12.06 7.40
N LEU A 298 -5.64 -10.92 7.91
CA LEU A 298 -5.76 -10.55 9.32
C LEU A 298 -7.19 -10.32 9.82
N GLY A 299 -8.22 -10.27 8.98
CA GLY A 299 -9.55 -9.89 9.48
C GLY A 299 -9.48 -8.57 10.27
N HIS A 300 -10.22 -8.49 11.38
CA HIS A 300 -10.16 -7.37 12.33
C HIS A 300 -9.20 -7.59 13.51
N HIS A 301 -8.13 -8.36 13.36
CA HIS A 301 -7.16 -8.60 14.45
C HIS A 301 -6.60 -7.30 15.04
N GLY A 302 -6.62 -7.18 16.38
CA GLY A 302 -6.25 -5.98 17.11
C GLY A 302 -7.25 -4.83 16.96
N GLY A 303 -8.32 -5.03 16.17
CA GLY A 303 -9.42 -4.10 15.98
C GLY A 303 -10.36 -4.08 17.18
N LEU A 304 -10.84 -2.87 17.49
CA LEU A 304 -11.75 -2.62 18.60
C LEU A 304 -12.76 -1.55 18.18
N GLU A 305 -14.05 -1.84 18.31
CA GLU A 305 -15.09 -0.80 18.28
C GLU A 305 -15.72 -0.67 19.66
N MET A 306 -15.95 0.56 20.09
CA MET A 306 -16.65 0.86 21.34
C MET A 306 -17.79 1.84 21.07
N ARG A 307 -19.01 1.48 21.44
CA ARG A 307 -20.16 2.39 21.32
C ARG A 307 -21.21 2.07 22.38
N GLY A 308 -21.64 3.09 23.13
CA GLY A 308 -22.78 2.97 24.05
C GLY A 308 -22.65 1.86 25.10
N GLY A 309 -21.45 1.63 25.65
CA GLY A 309 -21.20 0.56 26.64
C GLY A 309 -20.99 -0.83 26.04
N LYS A 310 -21.10 -0.97 24.72
CA LYS A 310 -20.76 -2.19 23.99
C LYS A 310 -19.32 -2.16 23.51
N ILE A 311 -18.69 -3.32 23.49
CA ILE A 311 -17.36 -3.56 22.92
C ILE A 311 -17.47 -4.60 21.82
N ARG A 312 -16.78 -4.35 20.70
CA ARG A 312 -16.63 -5.33 19.62
C ARG A 312 -15.18 -5.69 19.42
N ILE A 313 -14.93 -6.99 19.29
CA ILE A 313 -13.63 -7.55 18.92
C ILE A 313 -13.81 -8.51 17.75
N SER A 314 -12.74 -8.75 17.00
CA SER A 314 -12.73 -9.71 15.89
C SER A 314 -13.23 -11.08 16.34
N SER A 315 -14.16 -11.65 15.59
CA SER A 315 -14.65 -13.01 15.84
C SER A 315 -13.55 -14.04 15.65
N ARG A 316 -12.69 -13.84 14.64
CA ARG A 316 -11.52 -14.68 14.42
C ARG A 316 -10.51 -14.57 15.55
N GLU A 317 -10.16 -13.35 15.96
CA GLU A 317 -9.22 -13.14 17.06
C GLU A 317 -9.70 -13.78 18.35
N LEU A 318 -10.98 -13.63 18.68
CA LEU A 318 -11.56 -14.26 19.86
C LEU A 318 -11.43 -15.79 19.77
N MET A 319 -11.72 -16.40 18.62
CA MET A 319 -11.56 -17.84 18.43
C MET A 319 -10.11 -18.30 18.60
N GLU A 320 -9.14 -17.55 18.06
CA GLU A 320 -7.72 -17.86 18.20
C GLU A 320 -7.21 -17.68 19.65
N ILE A 321 -7.73 -16.68 20.37
CA ILE A 321 -7.48 -16.49 21.81
C ILE A 321 -8.04 -17.68 22.61
N MET A 322 -9.30 -18.06 22.36
CA MET A 322 -9.97 -19.17 23.05
C MET A 322 -9.33 -20.53 22.74
N ALA A 323 -8.77 -20.69 21.53
CA ALA A 323 -8.00 -21.87 21.14
C ALA A 323 -6.57 -21.90 21.74
N GLY A 324 -6.15 -20.85 22.45
CA GLY A 324 -4.80 -20.74 23.03
C GLY A 324 -3.69 -20.52 22.00
N LEU A 325 -4.04 -20.17 20.76
CA LEU A 325 -3.08 -19.87 19.70
C LEU A 325 -2.45 -18.47 19.90
N ARG A 326 -3.16 -17.59 20.60
CA ARG A 326 -2.73 -16.24 20.97
C ARG A 326 -3.38 -15.77 22.25
N THR A 327 -3.00 -14.58 22.69
CA THR A 327 -3.51 -13.88 23.86
C THR A 327 -4.00 -12.50 23.46
N ILE A 328 -4.88 -11.91 24.26
CA ILE A 328 -5.34 -10.53 24.03
C ILE A 328 -4.18 -9.50 24.05
N GLU A 329 -3.07 -9.81 24.73
CA GLU A 329 -1.87 -8.96 24.76
C GLU A 329 -1.07 -8.99 23.47
N ASP A 330 -1.37 -9.96 22.59
CA ASP A 330 -0.70 -10.02 21.30
C ASP A 330 -1.15 -8.86 20.37
N ASN A 331 -2.16 -8.05 20.76
CA ASN A 331 -2.55 -6.80 20.09
C ASN A 331 -2.76 -6.94 18.57
N GLY A 332 -3.31 -8.07 18.11
CA GLY A 332 -3.46 -8.36 16.68
C GLY A 332 -2.16 -8.59 15.90
N ALA A 333 -1.02 -8.74 16.58
CA ALA A 333 0.28 -8.91 15.94
C ALA A 333 0.37 -10.22 15.16
N MET A 334 0.84 -10.13 13.92
CA MET A 334 1.17 -11.31 13.10
C MET A 334 2.35 -12.09 13.66
N ASN A 335 3.39 -11.37 14.10
CA ASN A 335 4.55 -11.97 14.73
C ASN A 335 4.41 -11.92 16.25
N VAL A 336 3.59 -12.83 16.79
CA VAL A 336 3.37 -13.01 18.22
C VAL A 336 4.70 -13.13 18.99
N GLY A 337 5.67 -13.88 18.45
CA GLY A 337 6.99 -14.07 19.08
C GLY A 337 7.87 -12.81 19.10
N GLY A 338 7.68 -11.90 18.14
CA GLY A 338 8.31 -10.59 18.10
C GLY A 338 7.64 -9.62 19.06
N ASN A 339 6.31 -9.50 19.00
CA ASN A 339 5.52 -8.60 19.85
C ASN A 339 5.74 -8.88 21.34
N ARG A 340 5.85 -10.15 21.74
CA ARG A 340 6.11 -10.54 23.14
C ARG A 340 7.51 -10.16 23.66
N LYS A 341 8.45 -9.79 22.78
CA LYS A 341 9.78 -9.31 23.16
C LYS A 341 9.84 -7.78 23.30
N GLU A 342 8.82 -7.08 22.81
CA GLU A 342 8.69 -5.64 22.97
C GLU A 342 8.10 -5.30 24.35
N GLN A 343 8.21 -4.04 24.76
CA GLN A 343 7.58 -3.61 26.01
C GLN A 343 6.06 -3.76 25.87
N PRO A 344 5.36 -4.33 26.87
CA PRO A 344 3.93 -4.55 26.78
C PRO A 344 3.20 -3.22 26.60
N HIS A 345 2.55 -3.05 25.45
CA HIS A 345 1.61 -1.97 25.22
C HIS A 345 0.24 -2.39 25.75
N ALA A 346 -0.41 -1.51 26.52
CA ALA A 346 -1.71 -1.80 27.10
C ALA A 346 -2.74 -2.08 25.99
N ASN A 347 -3.30 -3.29 25.96
CA ASN A 347 -4.36 -3.63 25.01
C ASN A 347 -5.66 -2.89 25.38
N PRO A 348 -6.23 -2.07 24.47
CA PRO A 348 -7.45 -1.32 24.75
C PRO A 348 -8.66 -2.22 25.07
N ALA A 349 -8.83 -3.35 24.38
CA ALA A 349 -9.92 -4.29 24.64
C ALA A 349 -9.80 -4.91 26.04
N LYS A 350 -8.59 -5.38 26.41
CA LYS A 350 -8.30 -5.90 27.75
C LYS A 350 -8.63 -4.88 28.82
N ASN A 351 -8.24 -3.61 28.62
CA ASN A 351 -8.53 -2.55 29.58
C ASN A 351 -10.03 -2.37 29.81
N VAL A 352 -10.84 -2.47 28.76
CA VAL A 352 -12.30 -2.37 28.87
C VAL A 352 -12.90 -3.57 29.60
N PHE A 353 -12.49 -4.80 29.26
CA PHE A 353 -12.94 -6.01 29.97
C PHE A 353 -12.53 -5.96 31.45
N LEU A 354 -11.28 -5.58 31.74
CA LEU A 354 -10.78 -5.45 33.10
C LEU A 354 -11.53 -4.38 33.88
N TRP A 355 -11.81 -3.23 33.25
CA TRP A 355 -12.56 -2.14 33.88
C TRP A 355 -13.98 -2.57 34.26
N ASN A 356 -14.69 -3.29 33.37
CA ASN A 356 -16.03 -3.81 33.69
C ASN A 356 -15.97 -4.86 34.79
N LEU A 357 -15.00 -5.79 34.71
CA LEU A 357 -14.81 -6.82 35.73
C LEU A 357 -14.55 -6.22 37.12
N GLN A 358 -13.70 -5.19 37.21
CA GLN A 358 -13.41 -4.47 38.46
C GLN A 358 -14.63 -3.76 39.05
N ARG A 359 -15.59 -3.37 38.21
CA ARG A 359 -16.86 -2.77 38.63
C ARG A 359 -17.92 -3.82 38.99
N GLY A 360 -17.58 -5.11 38.89
CA GLY A 360 -18.50 -6.22 39.10
C GLY A 360 -19.49 -6.37 37.95
N GLN A 361 -19.19 -5.91 36.74
CA GLN A 361 -20.11 -5.97 35.59
C GLN A 361 -19.71 -7.09 34.64
N LEU A 362 -20.61 -8.05 34.45
CA LEU A 362 -20.44 -9.14 33.48
C LEU A 362 -21.16 -8.84 32.16
N PRO A 363 -20.73 -9.45 31.04
CA PRO A 363 -21.51 -9.43 29.80
C PRO A 363 -22.90 -10.05 30.03
N VAL A 364 -23.94 -9.33 29.64
CA VAL A 364 -25.33 -9.81 29.61
C VAL A 364 -25.75 -10.28 28.23
N THR A 365 -25.08 -9.78 27.18
CA THR A 365 -25.29 -10.17 25.79
C THR A 365 -23.94 -10.41 25.12
N VAL A 366 -23.86 -11.48 24.33
CA VAL A 366 -22.73 -11.79 23.43
C VAL A 366 -23.31 -12.20 22.08
N GLU A 367 -23.07 -11.41 21.04
CA GLU A 367 -23.68 -11.60 19.72
C GLU A 367 -22.63 -11.56 18.60
N VAL A 368 -22.85 -12.38 17.56
CA VAL A 368 -22.09 -12.29 16.31
C VAL A 368 -22.73 -11.22 15.44
N ILE A 369 -22.00 -10.14 15.17
CA ILE A 369 -22.43 -9.08 14.26
C ILE A 369 -21.86 -9.39 12.88
N LYS A 370 -22.74 -9.88 12.00
CA LYS A 370 -22.40 -10.18 10.61
C LYS A 370 -22.03 -8.92 9.86
N THR A 371 -20.89 -8.96 9.19
CA THR A 371 -20.43 -7.88 8.32
C THR A 371 -20.83 -8.15 6.88
N GLY A 372 -20.69 -7.13 6.02
CA GLY A 372 -21.02 -7.27 4.60
C GLY A 372 -19.95 -8.04 3.83
N GLU A 373 -20.25 -8.39 2.57
CA GLU A 373 -19.32 -9.12 1.69
C GLU A 373 -18.00 -8.36 1.41
N ASP A 374 -17.98 -7.04 1.62
CA ASP A 374 -16.80 -6.19 1.49
C ASP A 374 -15.87 -6.23 2.73
N ASP A 375 -16.25 -6.93 3.80
CA ASP A 375 -15.50 -6.97 5.05
C ASP A 375 -14.72 -8.28 5.22
N SER A 376 -13.65 -8.21 6.00
CA SER A 376 -12.66 -9.28 6.15
C SER A 376 -12.94 -10.25 7.32
N ASP A 377 -13.85 -9.88 8.22
CA ASP A 377 -14.24 -10.66 9.38
C ASP A 377 -15.59 -10.22 9.98
N ASP A 378 -16.21 -11.07 10.79
CA ASP A 378 -17.36 -10.71 11.63
C ASP A 378 -16.89 -10.18 12.99
N TRP A 379 -17.75 -9.40 13.65
CA TRP A 379 -17.49 -8.93 15.02
C TRP A 379 -18.20 -9.80 16.06
N ILE A 380 -17.62 -9.89 17.26
CA ILE A 380 -18.32 -10.32 18.47
C ILE A 380 -18.58 -9.10 19.34
N GLU A 381 -19.85 -8.78 19.55
CA GLU A 381 -20.26 -7.68 20.42
C GLU A 381 -20.56 -8.21 21.82
N PHE A 382 -19.97 -7.57 22.84
CA PHE A 382 -20.29 -7.79 24.24
C PHE A 382 -21.00 -6.55 24.77
N GLU A 383 -22.13 -6.76 25.43
CA GLU A 383 -22.84 -5.74 26.20
C GLU A 383 -22.75 -6.08 27.68
N PHE A 384 -22.26 -5.14 28.50
CA PHE A 384 -22.13 -5.33 29.94
C PHE A 384 -23.36 -4.82 30.67
N GLY A 385 -23.82 -5.59 31.64
CA GLY A 385 -24.98 -5.25 32.45
C GLY A 385 -24.66 -4.41 33.67
N ASP A 386 -25.64 -4.36 34.57
CA ASP A 386 -25.47 -3.81 35.90
C ASP A 386 -24.48 -4.63 36.74
N ARG A 387 -24.13 -4.07 37.90
CA ARG A 387 -23.22 -4.68 38.85
C ARG A 387 -23.80 -6.00 39.40
N ASP A 388 -23.12 -7.09 39.13
CA ASP A 388 -23.40 -8.45 39.62
C ASP A 388 -22.87 -8.60 41.06
N PRO A 389 -23.74 -8.86 42.05
CA PRO A 389 -23.32 -9.06 43.44
C PRO A 389 -22.29 -10.18 43.65
N ALA A 390 -22.26 -11.21 42.80
CA ALA A 390 -21.40 -12.38 42.96
C ALA A 390 -19.91 -12.11 42.67
N ILE A 391 -19.62 -11.14 41.79
CA ILE A 391 -18.25 -10.76 41.42
C ILE A 391 -17.87 -9.35 41.87
N SER A 392 -18.81 -8.67 42.54
CA SER A 392 -18.62 -7.33 43.05
C SER A 392 -17.69 -7.31 44.27
N PRO A 393 -16.80 -6.31 44.38
CA PRO A 393 -16.11 -6.05 45.64
C PRO A 393 -17.13 -5.87 46.76
N LEU A 394 -16.95 -6.55 47.89
CA LEU A 394 -17.72 -6.27 49.10
C LEU A 394 -17.47 -4.81 49.49
N LYS A 395 -18.56 -4.07 49.76
CA LYS A 395 -18.46 -2.69 50.24
C LYS A 395 -17.95 -2.64 51.67
#